data_AF-A0A0K9XM18-F1
#
_entry.id   AF-A0A0K9XM18-F1
#
_cell.length_a   1.000
_cell.length_b   1.000
_cell.length_c   1.000
_cell.angle_alpha   90.00
_cell.angle_beta   90.00
_cell.angle_gamma   90.00
#
_symmetry.space_group_name_H-M   'P 1'
#
loop_
_entity.id
_entity.type
_entity.pdbx_description
1 polymer ?
#
loop_
_entity_poly.entity_id
_entity_poly.type
_entity_poly.pdbx_seq_one_letter_code
_entity_poly.pdbx_strand_id
1 'polypeptide(L)'
;MQHVAGWHVEVEFDEDERHARAAAMLRLRDGTELRARGQAARHPDDPGEPRVGEELAGARALADLADQLREKGGREAHELRTAGAA
;
A
#
# COMPACT_ATOMS: atom_id res chain seq x y z
N MET A 1 -0.76 29.07 9.62
CA MET A 1 -0.52 28.51 8.26
C MET A 1 -0.73 27.00 8.35
N GLN A 2 -1.56 26.41 7.48
CA GLN A 2 -1.66 24.94 7.41
C GLN A 2 -0.62 24.44 6.41
N HIS A 3 0.32 23.61 6.87
CA HIS A 3 1.22 22.90 5.98
C HIS A 3 0.50 21.64 5.49
N VAL A 4 0.14 21.60 4.19
CA VAL A 4 -0.33 20.37 3.56
C VAL A 4 0.88 19.46 3.35
N ALA A 5 0.84 18.27 3.92
CA ALA A 5 1.85 17.25 3.66
C ALA A 5 1.47 16.45 2.41
N GLY A 6 2.26 16.58 1.33
CA GLY A 6 2.13 15.71 0.14
C GLY A 6 2.96 14.43 0.30
N TRP A 7 2.39 13.30 -0.09
CA TRP A 7 3.03 11.98 -0.23
C TRP A 7 2.75 11.42 -1.62
N HIS A 8 3.67 10.59 -2.12
CA HIS A 8 3.52 9.87 -3.38
C HIS A 8 3.58 8.37 -3.10
N VAL A 9 2.66 7.62 -3.72
CA VAL A 9 2.68 6.16 -3.77
C VAL A 9 2.96 5.77 -5.20
N GLU A 10 4.02 4.99 -5.40
CA GLU A 10 4.33 4.36 -6.67
C GLU A 10 3.68 2.97 -6.69
N VAL A 11 2.97 2.64 -7.76
CA VAL A 11 2.37 1.32 -7.94
C VAL A 11 2.76 0.79 -9.31
N GLU A 12 3.37 -0.39 -9.34
CA GLU A 12 3.74 -1.11 -10.55
C GLU A 12 2.92 -2.38 -10.66
N PHE A 13 2.56 -2.75 -11.89
CA PHE A 13 1.76 -3.93 -12.18
C PHE A 13 2.50 -4.91 -13.09
N ASP A 14 2.29 -6.19 -12.82
CA ASP A 14 2.75 -7.32 -13.63
C ASP A 14 1.55 -8.24 -13.86
N GLU A 15 1.13 -8.40 -15.11
CA GLU A 15 -0.08 -9.14 -15.47
C GLU A 15 0.19 -10.21 -16.54
N ASP A 16 -0.39 -11.40 -16.32
CA ASP A 16 -0.55 -12.46 -17.31
C ASP A 16 -2.04 -12.75 -17.59
N GLU A 17 -2.35 -13.70 -18.48
CA GLU A 17 -3.74 -14.01 -18.90
C GLU A 17 -4.70 -14.35 -17.74
N ARG A 18 -4.19 -14.70 -16.55
CA ARG A 18 -4.98 -15.13 -15.39
C ARG A 18 -4.65 -14.43 -14.08
N HIS A 19 -3.52 -13.74 -13.98
CA HIS A 19 -3.06 -13.14 -12.74
C HIS A 19 -2.61 -11.71 -12.95
N ALA A 20 -3.10 -10.82 -12.09
CA ALA A 20 -2.56 -9.48 -11.93
C ALA A 20 -1.82 -9.39 -10.59
N ARG A 21 -0.63 -8.81 -10.60
CA ARG A 21 0.19 -8.53 -9.41
C ARG A 21 0.45 -7.04 -9.34
N ALA A 22 0.46 -6.51 -8.13
CA ALA A 22 0.78 -5.12 -7.86
C ALA A 22 1.90 -5.05 -6.81
N ALA A 23 2.85 -4.15 -7.01
CA ALA A 23 3.82 -3.75 -6.01
C ALA A 23 3.64 -2.26 -5.74
N ALA A 24 3.42 -1.89 -4.47
CA ALA A 24 3.26 -0.50 -4.06
C ALA A 24 4.42 -0.06 -3.17
N MET A 25 4.88 1.18 -3.33
CA MET A 25 5.93 1.79 -2.51
C MET A 25 5.51 3.20 -2.06
N LEU A 26 5.62 3.48 -0.76
CA LEU A 26 5.42 4.80 -0.17
C LEU A 26 6.70 5.24 0.51
N ARG A 27 7.17 6.44 0.18
CA ARG A 27 8.29 7.09 0.86
C ARG A 27 7.80 8.21 1.77
N LEU A 28 8.04 8.07 3.06
CA LEU A 28 7.69 9.05 4.09
C LEU A 28 8.78 10.11 4.24
N ARG A 29 8.43 11.21 4.92
CA ARG A 29 9.31 12.38 5.11
C ARG A 29 10.52 12.11 6.01
N ASP A 30 10.38 11.16 6.92
CA ASP A 30 11.44 10.68 7.79
C ASP A 30 12.44 9.75 7.07
N GLY A 31 12.22 9.50 5.77
CA GLY A 31 13.04 8.61 4.96
C GLY A 31 12.60 7.15 4.97
N THR A 32 11.56 6.79 5.73
CA THR A 32 11.03 5.42 5.75
C THR A 32 10.40 5.08 4.42
N GLU A 33 10.76 3.91 3.87
CA GLU A 33 10.08 3.31 2.72
C GLU A 33 9.21 2.15 3.18
N LEU A 34 7.92 2.22 2.88
CA LEU A 34 6.97 1.12 3.04
C LEU A 34 6.74 0.48 1.69
N ARG A 35 6.72 -0.86 1.65
CA ARG A 35 6.55 -1.65 0.43
C ARG A 35 5.47 -2.69 0.66
N ALA A 36 4.53 -2.78 -0.25
CA ALA A 36 3.38 -3.67 -0.16
C ALA A 36 3.17 -4.41 -1.47
N ARG A 37 2.47 -5.54 -1.40
CA ARG A 37 2.14 -6.34 -2.58
C ARG A 37 0.68 -6.75 -2.58
N GLY A 38 0.11 -6.83 -3.78
CA GLY A 38 -1.23 -7.32 -4.01
C GLY A 38 -1.25 -8.28 -5.19
N GLN A 39 -2.20 -9.20 -5.17
CA GLN A 39 -2.42 -10.14 -6.26
C GLN A 39 -3.91 -10.34 -6.47
N ALA A 40 -4.32 -10.53 -7.72
CA ALA A 40 -5.65 -10.95 -8.10
C ALA A 40 -5.54 -12.08 -9.12
N ALA A 41 -6.41 -13.09 -8.97
CA ALA A 41 -6.54 -14.19 -9.91
C ALA A 41 -7.94 -14.13 -10.50
N ARG A 42 -8.03 -14.27 -11.81
CA ARG A 42 -9.29 -14.30 -12.54
C ARG A 42 -9.95 -15.67 -12.38
N HIS A 43 -11.27 -15.70 -12.19
CA HIS A 43 -12.00 -16.98 -12.25
C HIS A 43 -12.04 -17.47 -13.71
N PRO A 44 -11.89 -18.78 -13.98
CA PRO A 44 -11.92 -19.30 -15.35
C PRO A 44 -13.13 -18.89 -16.19
N ASP A 45 -14.27 -18.63 -15.52
CA ASP A 45 -15.54 -18.25 -16.16
C ASP A 45 -15.76 -16.74 -16.27
N ASP A 46 -14.90 -15.91 -15.66
CA ASP A 46 -15.03 -14.44 -15.74
C ASP A 46 -14.68 -13.97 -17.16
N PRO A 47 -15.29 -12.91 -17.70
CA PRO A 47 -14.80 -12.28 -18.93
C PRO A 47 -13.36 -11.80 -18.77
N GLY A 48 -12.56 -11.90 -19.83
CA GLY A 48 -11.14 -11.53 -19.83
C GLY A 48 -10.95 -10.03 -19.91
N GLU A 49 -11.32 -9.30 -18.86
CA GLU A 49 -11.11 -7.86 -18.73
C GLU A 49 -9.89 -7.58 -17.80
N PRO A 50 -8.70 -7.31 -18.36
CA PRO A 50 -7.45 -7.16 -17.59
C PRO A 50 -7.52 -6.08 -16.50
N ARG A 51 -8.24 -4.97 -16.80
CA ARG A 51 -8.39 -3.83 -15.89
C ARG A 51 -8.92 -4.21 -14.50
N VAL A 52 -9.80 -5.21 -14.41
CA VAL A 52 -10.37 -5.66 -13.12
C VAL A 52 -9.30 -6.32 -12.24
N GLY A 53 -8.40 -7.10 -12.85
CA GLY A 53 -7.28 -7.71 -12.15
C GLY A 53 -6.34 -6.65 -11.58
N GLU A 54 -5.99 -5.65 -12.40
CA GLU A 54 -5.16 -4.51 -12.02
C GLU A 54 -5.76 -3.75 -10.82
N GLU A 55 -7.02 -3.34 -10.92
CA GLU A 55 -7.72 -2.62 -9.86
C GLU A 55 -7.74 -3.40 -8.53
N LEU A 56 -8.02 -4.70 -8.58
CA LEU A 56 -8.08 -5.56 -7.41
C LEU A 56 -6.69 -5.81 -6.80
N ALA A 57 -5.68 -6.08 -7.63
CA ALA A 57 -4.31 -6.26 -7.16
C ALA A 57 -3.79 -4.96 -6.54
N GLY A 58 -4.04 -3.82 -7.18
CA GLY A 58 -3.69 -2.49 -6.69
C GLY A 58 -4.37 -2.17 -5.36
N ALA A 59 -5.68 -2.38 -5.26
CA ALA A 59 -6.42 -2.18 -4.01
C ALA A 59 -5.86 -3.03 -2.85
N ARG A 60 -5.49 -4.28 -3.12
CA ARG A 60 -4.88 -5.17 -2.13
C ARG A 60 -3.51 -4.68 -1.68
N ALA A 61 -2.65 -4.24 -2.62
CA ALA A 61 -1.36 -3.65 -2.28
C ALA A 61 -1.52 -2.36 -1.46
N LEU A 62 -2.48 -1.51 -1.80
CA LEU A 62 -2.75 -0.26 -1.08
C LEU A 62 -3.34 -0.51 0.32
N ALA A 63 -4.16 -1.56 0.50
CA ALA A 63 -4.69 -1.93 1.80
C ALA A 63 -3.56 -2.41 2.75
N ASP A 64 -2.68 -3.27 2.27
CA ASP A 64 -1.48 -3.69 3.00
C ASP A 64 -0.60 -2.48 3.36
N LEU A 65 -0.35 -1.58 2.41
CA LEU A 65 0.40 -0.35 2.66
C LEU A 65 -0.25 0.54 3.73
N ALA A 66 -1.59 0.64 3.73
CA ALA A 66 -2.33 1.39 4.73
C ALA A 66 -2.20 0.77 6.12
N ASP A 67 -2.23 -0.57 6.23
CA ASP A 67 -2.06 -1.26 7.49
C ASP A 67 -0.63 -1.12 8.03
N GLN A 68 0.40 -1.27 7.19
CA GLN A 68 1.80 -0.99 7.55
C GLN A 68 1.99 0.45 8.07
N LEU A 69 1.37 1.42 7.40
CA LEU A 69 1.43 2.82 7.81
C LEU A 69 0.75 3.07 9.15
N ARG A 70 -0.41 2.47 9.39
CA ARG A 70 -1.12 2.52 10.67
C ARG A 70 -0.28 1.93 11.79
N GLU A 71 0.33 0.77 11.56
CA GLU A 71 1.20 0.14 12.54
C GLU A 71 2.42 1.01 12.88
N LYS A 72 3.11 1.55 11.86
CA LYS A 72 4.25 2.46 12.08
C LYS A 72 3.84 3.68 12.90
N GLY A 73 2.81 4.40 12.47
CA GLY A 73 2.34 5.60 13.17
C GLY A 73 1.85 5.29 14.59
N GLY A 74 1.21 4.13 14.79
CA GLY A 74 0.81 3.65 16.10
C GLY A 74 2.00 3.39 17.04
N ARG A 75 3.07 2.75 16.54
CA ARG A 75 4.31 2.54 17.30
C ARG A 75 4.96 3.85 17.71
N GLU A 76 5.12 4.79 16.78
CA GLU A 76 5.71 6.11 17.06
C GLU A 76 4.90 6.89 18.08
N ALA A 77 3.56 6.90 17.95
CA ALA A 77 2.69 7.55 18.91
C ALA A 77 2.78 6.92 20.32
N HIS A 78 2.96 5.60 20.40
CA HIS A 78 3.17 4.91 21.66
C HIS A 78 4.52 5.29 22.30
N GLU A 79 5.61 5.24 21.53
CA GLU A 79 6.96 5.57 21.99
C GLU A 79 7.05 7.00 22.52
N LEU A 80 6.49 7.97 21.79
CA LEU A 80 6.46 9.37 22.23
C LEU A 80 5.71 9.56 23.55
N ARG A 81 4.62 8.81 23.77
CA ARG A 81 3.87 8.85 25.03
C ARG A 81 4.68 8.29 26.19
N THR A 82 5.42 7.21 25.98
CA THR A 82 6.26 6.59 27.01
C THR A 82 7.51 7.40 27.32
N ALA A 83 8.12 8.04 26.31
CA ALA A 83 9.32 8.86 26.48
C ALA A 83 9.05 10.18 27.23
N GLY A 84 7.85 10.76 27.08
CA GLY A 84 7.46 11.96 27.82
C GLY A 84 6.97 11.71 29.25
N ALA A 85 6.85 10.44 29.67
CA ALA A 85 6.43 10.05 31.02
C ALA A 85 7.61 9.72 31.96
N ALA A 86 8.84 9.73 31.43
CA ALA A 86 10.09 9.56 32.17
C ALA A 86 10.77 10.92 32.41
#